data_AF-A0A6H5GQN6-F1
#
_entry.id   AF-A0A6H5GQN6-F1
#
_cell.length_a   1.000
_cell.length_b   1.000
_cell.length_c   1.000
_cell.angle_alpha   90.00
_cell.angle_beta   90.00
_cell.angle_gamma   90.00
#
_symmetry.space_group_name_H-M   'P 1'
#
loop_
_entity.id
_entity.type
_entity.pdbx_description
1 polymer ?
#
loop_
_entity_poly.entity_id
_entity_poly.type
_entity_poly.pdbx_seq_one_letter_code
_entity_poly.pdbx_strand_id
1 'polypeptide(L)'
;MISMNDPSVGMLPFDSIGLYEQPKPRFIFKMPRVVPDQKAKFESDELFRRLSRESEVRYTGYRDRPQEERQIRFQNGCREGHTEVAFIATGTNMQLVFSPSTNGYHLSGNRDCDFDKEHGKVSTDLYKCYN
;
A
#
# COMPACT_ATOMS: atom_id res chain seq x y z
N MET A 1 36.72 24.29 75.64
CA MET A 1 35.54 23.85 76.42
C MET A 1 34.59 23.21 75.42
N ILE A 2 34.49 21.87 75.40
CA ILE A 2 33.32 21.08 75.88
C ILE A 2 32.03 21.58 75.22
N SER A 3 31.18 20.83 74.52
CA SER A 3 31.03 19.46 73.98
C SER A 3 29.65 19.51 73.25
N MET A 4 29.10 18.37 72.83
CA MET A 4 27.70 18.12 72.42
C MET A 4 27.43 18.37 70.92
N ASN A 5 26.78 17.49 70.14
CA ASN A 5 26.13 16.21 70.38
C ASN A 5 25.74 15.62 69.00
N ASP A 6 26.12 14.37 68.73
CA ASP A 6 25.28 13.30 68.12
C ASP A 6 24.78 13.38 66.64
N PRO A 7 24.26 12.26 66.08
CA PRO A 7 24.76 11.70 64.81
C PRO A 7 23.59 11.43 63.84
N SER A 8 23.51 12.14 62.74
CA SER A 8 22.59 11.74 61.68
C SER A 8 23.30 11.74 60.35
N VAL A 9 24.30 10.86 60.25
CA VAL A 9 24.68 10.25 58.98
C VAL A 9 23.47 9.43 58.54
N GLY A 10 22.53 10.10 57.87
CA GLY A 10 21.44 9.46 57.14
C GLY A 10 22.03 8.66 55.99
N MET A 11 22.60 7.50 56.29
CA MET A 11 22.81 6.43 55.33
C MET A 11 21.42 6.04 54.82
N LEU A 12 21.07 6.53 53.63
CA LEU A 12 19.93 5.99 52.89
C LEU A 12 20.20 4.49 52.68
N PRO A 13 19.23 3.62 53.01
CA PRO A 13 19.45 2.20 52.97
C PRO A 13 19.44 1.72 51.52
N PHE A 14 20.54 1.13 51.10
CA PHE A 14 20.54 -0.07 50.27
C PHE A 14 19.77 0.02 48.94
N ASP A 15 20.31 0.76 47.97
CA ASP A 15 20.01 0.50 46.55
C ASP A 15 20.75 -0.78 46.12
N SER A 16 20.21 -1.92 46.53
CA SER A 16 20.51 -3.21 45.92
C SER A 16 19.19 -3.87 45.57
N ILE A 17 19.15 -4.36 44.33
CA ILE A 17 18.13 -5.21 43.69
C ILE A 17 17.23 -4.45 42.70
N GLY A 18 17.79 -4.29 41.51
CA GLY A 18 17.07 -4.07 40.26
C GLY A 18 17.85 -4.60 39.06
N LEU A 19 18.74 -5.58 39.26
CA LEU A 19 19.38 -6.28 38.15
C LEU A 19 18.36 -7.29 37.59
N TYR A 20 18.08 -7.16 36.29
CA TYR A 20 17.12 -7.94 35.51
C TYR A 20 15.65 -7.50 35.59
N GLU A 21 15.34 -6.29 35.11
CA GLU A 21 14.06 -6.12 34.41
C GLU A 21 14.11 -7.02 33.17
N GLN A 22 13.44 -8.17 33.22
CA GLN A 22 13.31 -9.03 32.04
C GLN A 22 12.75 -8.16 30.91
N PRO A 23 13.37 -8.13 29.71
CA PRO A 23 12.80 -7.43 28.59
C PRO A 23 11.43 -8.04 28.30
N LYS A 24 10.39 -7.25 28.59
CA LYS A 24 8.99 -7.63 28.42
C LYS A 24 8.85 -8.22 27.01
N PRO A 25 8.43 -9.49 26.86
CA PRO A 25 8.39 -10.13 25.55
C PRO A 25 7.55 -9.26 24.61
N ARG A 26 8.22 -8.65 23.63
CA ARG A 26 7.54 -7.91 22.58
C ARG A 26 6.91 -8.97 21.71
N PHE A 27 5.66 -9.31 21.99
CA PHE A 27 4.86 -10.12 21.09
C PHE A 27 4.73 -9.34 19.78
N ILE A 28 5.55 -9.71 18.79
CA ILE A 28 5.42 -9.20 17.44
C ILE A 28 4.23 -9.94 16.84
N PHE A 29 3.03 -9.45 17.14
CA PHE A 29 1.85 -9.79 16.35
C PHE A 29 2.04 -9.16 14.97
N LYS A 30 2.59 -9.92 14.02
CA LYS A 30 2.58 -9.49 12.61
C LYS A 30 1.13 -9.53 12.16
N MET A 31 0.52 -8.36 12.02
CA MET A 31 -0.81 -8.25 11.43
C MET A 31 -0.75 -8.81 10.00
N PRO A 32 -1.59 -9.81 9.65
CA PRO A 32 -1.62 -10.36 8.31
C PRO A 32 -2.00 -9.28 7.29
N ARG A 33 -1.32 -9.27 6.13
CA ARG A 33 -1.63 -8.33 5.04
C ARG A 33 -2.97 -8.63 4.35
N VAL A 34 -3.44 -9.87 4.46
CA VAL A 34 -4.65 -10.36 3.82
C VAL A 34 -5.55 -11.02 4.85
N VAL A 35 -6.85 -10.95 4.61
CA VAL A 35 -7.84 -11.69 5.39
C VAL A 35 -7.72 -13.21 5.13
N PRO A 36 -8.06 -14.08 6.09
CA PRO A 36 -7.96 -15.53 5.90
C PRO A 36 -8.78 -16.06 4.71
N ASP A 37 -10.02 -15.60 4.54
CA ASP A 37 -10.86 -15.97 3.40
C ASP A 37 -11.06 -14.77 2.46
N GLN A 38 -10.14 -14.67 1.50
CA GLN A 38 -10.13 -13.59 0.50
C GLN A 38 -11.32 -13.68 -0.46
N LYS A 39 -11.77 -14.90 -0.79
CA LYS A 39 -12.89 -15.13 -1.70
C LYS A 39 -14.18 -14.64 -1.06
N ALA A 40 -14.47 -15.06 0.18
CA ALA A 40 -15.64 -14.59 0.90
C ALA A 40 -15.61 -13.07 1.08
N LYS A 41 -14.46 -12.47 1.40
CA LYS A 41 -14.34 -11.01 1.50
C LYS A 41 -14.63 -10.32 0.16
N PHE A 42 -14.09 -10.81 -0.94
CA PHE A 42 -14.34 -10.26 -2.28
C PHE A 42 -15.83 -10.34 -2.68
N GLU A 43 -16.51 -11.45 -2.37
CA GLU A 43 -17.92 -11.66 -2.75
C GLU A 43 -18.91 -10.93 -1.82
N SER A 44 -18.59 -10.83 -0.53
CA SER A 44 -19.49 -10.29 0.49
C SER A 44 -19.37 -8.78 0.68
N ASP A 45 -18.19 -8.20 0.47
CA ASP A 45 -17.95 -6.77 0.71
C ASP A 45 -18.63 -5.89 -0.35
N GLU A 46 -19.30 -4.83 0.11
CA GLU A 46 -20.05 -3.94 -0.77
C GLU A 46 -19.14 -3.21 -1.78
N LEU A 47 -17.95 -2.78 -1.36
CA LEU A 47 -17.02 -2.07 -2.23
C LEU A 47 -16.54 -2.98 -3.36
N PHE A 48 -16.10 -4.20 -3.04
CA PHE A 48 -15.67 -5.17 -4.05
C PHE A 48 -16.82 -5.57 -4.99
N ARG A 49 -18.03 -5.74 -4.46
CA ARG A 49 -19.22 -6.05 -5.27
C ARG A 49 -19.59 -4.91 -6.23
N ARG A 50 -19.35 -3.66 -5.85
CA ARG A 50 -19.56 -2.49 -6.72
C ARG A 50 -18.46 -2.38 -7.79
N LEU A 51 -17.21 -2.62 -7.40
CA LEU A 51 -16.05 -2.55 -8.30
C LEU A 51 -15.95 -3.73 -9.28
N SER A 52 -16.56 -4.88 -8.97
CA SER A 52 -16.52 -6.07 -9.83
C SER A 52 -17.45 -6.00 -11.05
N ARG A 53 -18.36 -5.02 -11.09
CA ARG A 53 -19.24 -4.77 -12.22
C ARG A 53 -18.56 -3.87 -13.24
N GLU A 54 -18.87 -4.09 -14.52
CA GLU A 54 -18.45 -3.17 -15.58
C GLU A 54 -18.96 -1.77 -15.27
N SER A 55 -18.04 -0.79 -15.29
CA SER A 55 -18.35 0.60 -14.96
C SER A 55 -17.39 1.54 -15.68
N GLU A 56 -17.83 2.80 -15.83
CA GLU A 56 -17.00 3.84 -16.43
C GLU A 56 -15.78 4.15 -15.54
N VAL A 57 -14.61 4.19 -16.18
CA VAL A 57 -13.35 4.61 -15.57
C VAL A 57 -12.83 5.86 -16.28
N ARG A 58 -12.18 6.76 -15.52
CA ARG A 58 -11.57 7.97 -16.09
C ARG A 58 -10.13 8.12 -15.64
N TYR A 59 -9.29 8.56 -16.58
CA TYR A 59 -7.93 8.99 -16.28
C TYR A 59 -7.94 10.25 -15.39
N THR A 60 -7.24 10.17 -14.26
CA THR A 60 -7.22 11.24 -13.25
C THR A 60 -5.95 12.09 -13.25
N GLY A 61 -4.93 11.72 -14.02
CA GLY A 61 -3.67 12.46 -14.06
C GLY A 61 -3.76 13.80 -14.81
N TYR A 62 -2.90 14.74 -14.38
CA TYR A 62 -2.66 16.04 -15.02
C TYR A 62 -3.96 16.83 -15.31
N ARG A 63 -4.92 16.86 -14.38
CA ARG A 63 -6.24 17.52 -14.59
C ARG A 63 -6.15 19.02 -14.84
N ASP A 64 -5.03 19.63 -14.46
CA ASP A 64 -4.66 21.03 -14.70
C ASP A 64 -4.19 21.32 -16.13
N ARG A 65 -3.95 20.28 -16.95
CA ARG A 65 -3.39 20.40 -18.30
C ARG A 65 -4.44 20.28 -19.41
N PRO A 66 -4.16 20.82 -20.61
CA PRO A 66 -5.02 20.64 -21.78
C PRO A 66 -5.25 19.17 -22.14
N GLN A 67 -6.41 18.86 -22.70
CA GLN A 67 -6.83 17.49 -23.05
C GLN A 67 -5.79 16.74 -23.91
N GLU A 68 -5.21 17.42 -24.91
CA GLU A 68 -4.20 16.83 -25.80
C GLU A 68 -2.93 16.41 -25.06
N GLU A 69 -2.40 17.28 -24.18
CA GLU A 69 -1.24 16.95 -23.36
C GLU A 69 -1.55 15.76 -22.43
N ARG A 70 -2.76 15.72 -21.84
CA ARG A 70 -3.20 14.62 -20.98
C ARG A 70 -3.27 13.29 -21.74
N GLN A 71 -3.73 13.29 -22.98
CA GLN A 71 -3.77 12.09 -23.82
C GLN A 71 -2.36 11.55 -24.08
N ILE A 72 -1.42 12.42 -24.44
CA ILE A 72 -0.02 12.03 -24.68
C ILE A 72 0.59 11.45 -23.40
N ARG A 73 0.40 12.11 -22.25
CA ARG A 73 0.90 11.63 -20.96
C ARG A 73 0.29 10.30 -20.53
N PHE A 74 -1.01 10.12 -20.73
CA PHE A 74 -1.68 8.84 -20.48
C PHE A 74 -1.09 7.73 -21.34
N GLN A 75 -0.94 7.95 -22.65
CA GLN A 75 -0.35 6.96 -23.56
C GLN A 75 1.09 6.62 -23.15
N ASN A 76 1.89 7.62 -22.77
CA ASN A 76 3.26 7.40 -22.31
C ASN A 76 3.29 6.59 -21.00
N GLY A 77 2.46 6.94 -20.00
CA GLY A 77 2.36 6.15 -18.77
C GLY A 77 1.98 4.69 -19.05
N CYS A 78 1.00 4.47 -19.94
CA CYS A 78 0.62 3.14 -20.42
C CYS A 78 1.78 2.40 -21.14
N ARG A 79 2.66 3.09 -21.86
CA ARG A 79 3.88 2.47 -22.42
C ARG A 79 4.96 2.22 -21.37
N GLU A 80 5.01 3.05 -20.33
CA GLU A 80 5.95 2.96 -19.21
C GLU A 80 5.53 1.96 -18.13
N GLY A 81 4.33 1.38 -18.23
CA GLY A 81 3.91 0.32 -17.31
C GLY A 81 3.04 0.79 -16.14
N HIS A 82 2.59 2.05 -16.11
CA HIS A 82 1.77 2.57 -15.02
C HIS A 82 0.74 3.63 -15.44
N THR A 83 -0.40 3.68 -14.75
CA THR A 83 -1.38 4.76 -14.93
C THR A 83 -2.24 4.93 -13.68
N GLU A 84 -3.05 5.98 -13.64
CA GLU A 84 -4.00 6.20 -12.56
C GLU A 84 -5.40 6.48 -13.10
N VAL A 85 -6.39 5.79 -12.54
CA VAL A 85 -7.78 5.89 -12.96
C VAL A 85 -8.71 5.97 -11.77
N ALA A 86 -9.88 6.57 -11.98
CA ALA A 86 -10.98 6.54 -11.03
C ALA A 86 -12.18 5.78 -11.59
N PHE A 87 -12.76 4.91 -10.77
CA PHE A 87 -14.06 4.29 -11.00
C PHE A 87 -15.15 5.31 -10.70
N ILE A 88 -15.91 5.74 -11.70
CA ILE A 88 -16.92 6.78 -11.54
C ILE A 88 -18.05 6.34 -10.61
N ALA A 89 -18.42 5.06 -10.65
CA ALA A 89 -19.50 4.50 -9.84
C ALA A 89 -19.24 4.52 -8.33
N THR A 90 -17.98 4.53 -7.89
CA THR A 90 -17.60 4.48 -6.47
C THR A 90 -16.75 5.68 -6.03
N GLY A 91 -16.20 6.46 -6.97
CA GLY A 91 -15.21 7.50 -6.69
C GLY A 91 -13.86 6.92 -6.25
N THR A 92 -13.63 5.63 -6.43
CA THR A 92 -12.39 4.95 -6.02
C THR A 92 -11.29 5.22 -7.03
N ASN A 93 -10.17 5.79 -6.57
CA ASN A 93 -8.97 5.97 -7.37
C ASN A 93 -8.06 4.75 -7.21
N MET A 94 -7.48 4.28 -8.31
CA MET A 94 -6.50 3.20 -8.34
C MET A 94 -5.30 3.61 -9.17
N GLN A 95 -4.11 3.42 -8.60
CA GLN A 95 -2.87 3.39 -9.36
C GLN A 95 -2.65 1.97 -9.87
N LEU A 96 -2.50 1.84 -11.18
CA LEU A 96 -2.31 0.57 -11.86
C LEU A 96 -0.84 0.48 -12.27
N VAL A 97 -0.21 -0.67 -12.00
CA VAL A 97 1.15 -0.99 -12.45
C VAL A 97 1.10 -2.34 -13.13
N PHE A 98 1.32 -2.35 -14.44
CA PHE A 98 1.22 -3.54 -15.30
C PHE A 98 2.59 -4.11 -15.66
N SER A 99 3.67 -3.31 -15.56
CA SER A 99 5.05 -3.80 -15.68
C SER A 99 5.77 -3.67 -14.35
N PRO A 100 5.65 -4.64 -13.42
CA PRO A 100 6.55 -4.70 -12.30
C PRO A 100 7.91 -5.08 -12.89
N SER A 101 8.85 -4.15 -12.90
CA SER A 101 10.26 -4.40 -13.14
C SER A 101 10.83 -5.24 -11.99
N THR A 102 10.33 -6.46 -11.81
CA THR A 102 10.68 -7.26 -10.64
C THR A 102 12.08 -7.83 -10.72
N ASN A 103 12.77 -7.84 -11.86
CA ASN A 103 14.18 -8.31 -11.97
C ASN A 103 14.91 -7.93 -13.27
N GLY A 104 14.62 -6.79 -13.92
CA GLY A 104 15.41 -6.34 -15.09
C GLY A 104 15.29 -7.18 -16.38
N TYR A 105 14.57 -8.29 -16.37
CA TYR A 105 14.19 -9.01 -17.57
C TYR A 105 12.79 -8.57 -17.99
N HIS A 106 12.74 -7.68 -18.96
CA HIS A 106 11.51 -7.40 -19.69
C HIS A 106 11.09 -8.71 -20.36
N LEU A 107 10.07 -9.38 -19.83
CA LEU A 107 9.44 -10.52 -20.49
C LEU A 107 8.75 -9.96 -21.73
N SER A 108 9.51 -9.89 -22.82
CA SER A 108 9.11 -9.48 -24.16
C SER A 108 7.96 -10.35 -24.64
N GLY A 109 6.74 -10.00 -24.27
CA GLY A 109 5.54 -10.80 -24.54
C GLY A 109 4.34 -10.48 -23.66
N ASN A 110 4.50 -9.72 -22.57
CA ASN A 110 3.38 -9.34 -21.72
C ASN A 110 2.52 -8.26 -22.37
N ARG A 111 1.33 -8.67 -22.81
CA ARG A 111 0.26 -7.82 -23.37
C ARG A 111 -0.57 -7.14 -22.28
N ASP A 112 0.06 -6.75 -21.18
CA ASP A 112 -0.66 -6.12 -20.05
C ASP A 112 -1.17 -4.72 -20.42
N CYS A 113 -0.68 -4.16 -21.53
CA CYS A 113 -1.15 -2.92 -22.13
C CYS A 113 -1.18 -3.07 -23.67
N ASP A 114 -2.37 -3.12 -24.26
CA ASP A 114 -2.62 -3.34 -25.69
C ASP A 114 -3.33 -2.14 -26.32
N PHE A 115 -2.66 -1.51 -27.30
CA PHE A 115 -3.16 -0.35 -28.05
C PHE A 115 -3.84 -0.73 -29.37
N ASP A 116 -3.68 -1.99 -29.81
CA ASP A 116 -4.12 -2.46 -31.12
C ASP A 116 -5.43 -3.28 -31.04
N LYS A 117 -5.81 -3.74 -29.83
CA LYS A 117 -7.05 -4.49 -29.59
C LYS A 117 -8.31 -3.74 -30.02
N GLU A 118 -8.38 -2.43 -29.77
CA GLU A 118 -9.49 -1.58 -30.20
C GLU A 118 -8.98 -0.17 -30.53
N HIS A 119 -9.31 0.34 -31.72
CA HIS A 119 -8.85 1.65 -32.17
C HIS A 119 -9.29 2.77 -31.23
N GLY A 120 -8.35 3.62 -30.83
CA GLY A 120 -8.60 4.75 -29.93
C GLY A 120 -8.75 4.36 -28.46
N LYS A 121 -8.52 3.09 -28.09
CA LYS A 121 -8.52 2.62 -26.71
C LYS A 121 -7.23 1.90 -26.35
N VAL A 122 -7.02 1.76 -25.04
CA VAL A 122 -5.93 0.99 -24.47
C VAL A 122 -6.56 -0.06 -23.55
N SER A 123 -6.34 -1.34 -23.84
CA SER A 123 -6.76 -2.44 -22.99
C SER A 123 -5.64 -2.76 -22.02
N THR A 124 -5.89 -2.62 -20.72
CA THR A 124 -4.91 -2.98 -19.68
C THR A 124 -5.40 -4.16 -18.86
N ASP A 125 -4.62 -5.23 -18.82
CA ASP A 125 -4.91 -6.39 -18.00
C ASP A 125 -3.94 -6.39 -16.81
N LEU A 126 -4.46 -6.25 -15.59
CA LEU A 126 -3.70 -6.50 -14.38
C LEU A 126 -3.83 -7.98 -14.04
N TYR A 127 -2.68 -8.64 -13.81
CA TYR A 127 -2.59 -10.06 -13.48
C TYR A 127 -3.76 -10.53 -12.62
N LYS A 128 -4.50 -11.50 -13.18
CA LYS A 128 -5.60 -12.18 -12.53
C LYS A 128 -5.08 -12.76 -11.21
N CYS A 129 -5.52 -12.22 -10.08
CA CYS A 129 -5.32 -12.85 -8.78
C CYS A 129 -6.09 -14.18 -8.77
N TYR A 130 -5.50 -15.23 -9.32
CA TYR A 130 -5.91 -16.60 -9.03
C TYR A 130 -5.06 -17.09 -7.85
N ASN A 131 -5.72 -17.40 -6.73
CA ASN A 131 -5.27 -18.47 -5.86
C ASN A 131 -5.80 -19.79 -6.43
#